data_AF-A0A9W8AYE7-F1
#
_entry.id   AF-A0A9W8AYE7-F1
#
_cell.length_a   1.000
_cell.length_b   1.000
_cell.length_c   1.000
_cell.angle_alpha   90.00
_cell.angle_beta   90.00
_cell.angle_gamma   90.00
#
_symmetry.space_group_name_H-M   'P 1'
#
loop_
_entity.id
_entity.type
_entity.pdbx_description
1 polymer ?
#
loop_
_entity_poly.entity_id
_entity_poly.type
_entity_poly.pdbx_seq_one_letter_code
_entity_poly.pdbx_strand_id
1 'polypeptide(L)'
;FFSNVKRIGEVNYIPTEADVLRARSKTTGIIETRFNMGLLNIHMFDVGGQRSERKKWIHCFEGVTSIIFCVALSEYDQVLLEESKQNRMEESLVLFESIINSRWFLRTSIILFLNKIDLFREKIPRVPLSKIFPEYTGGPDVNKAAKYILWRFTQKNRAKLYIYPHLTQATDTSNIRLVFAAVKETILQNALKDSGIL
;
A
#
# COMPACT_ATOMS: atom_id res chain seq x y z
N PHE A 1 -14.88 -2.32 -16.54
CA PHE A 1 -15.51 -1.36 -17.46
C PHE A 1 -16.00 -2.04 -18.73
N PHE A 2 -15.14 -2.56 -19.61
CA PHE A 2 -15.58 -3.16 -20.90
C PHE A 2 -16.63 -4.28 -20.76
N SER A 3 -16.49 -5.17 -19.77
CA SER A 3 -17.50 -6.22 -19.52
C SER A 3 -18.89 -5.70 -19.16
N ASN A 4 -18.98 -4.44 -18.69
CA ASN A 4 -20.21 -3.77 -18.29
C ASN A 4 -20.55 -2.58 -19.21
N VAL A 5 -19.98 -2.52 -20.42
CA VAL A 5 -20.11 -1.35 -21.31
C VAL A 5 -21.57 -1.01 -21.63
N LYS A 6 -22.44 -2.02 -21.77
CA LYS A 6 -23.87 -1.82 -22.01
C LYS A 6 -24.53 -1.09 -20.85
N ARG A 7 -24.38 -1.60 -19.61
CA ARG A 7 -24.92 -1.00 -18.39
C ARG A 7 -24.38 0.42 -18.15
N ILE A 8 -23.08 0.62 -18.37
CA ILE A 8 -22.42 1.92 -18.13
C ILE A 8 -22.81 2.95 -19.20
N GLY A 9 -23.17 2.50 -20.40
CA GLY A 9 -23.58 3.37 -21.51
C GLY A 9 -25.06 3.75 -21.55
N GLU A 10 -25.87 3.30 -20.58
CA GLU A 10 -27.29 3.67 -20.50
C GLU A 10 -27.47 5.16 -20.19
N VAL A 11 -28.49 5.80 -20.78
CA VAL A 11 -28.76 7.26 -20.63
C VAL A 11 -28.92 7.67 -19.16
N ASN A 12 -29.50 6.79 -18.34
CA ASN A 12 -29.77 7.03 -16.93
C ASN A 12 -28.80 6.26 -16.02
N TYR A 13 -27.58 5.98 -16.49
CA TYR A 13 -26.58 5.25 -15.70
C TYR A 13 -26.24 5.99 -14.39
N ILE A 14 -26.40 5.27 -13.27
CA ILE A 14 -25.95 5.68 -11.95
C ILE A 14 -24.81 4.74 -11.53
N PRO A 15 -23.61 5.27 -11.20
CA PRO A 15 -22.49 4.45 -10.77
C PRO A 15 -22.80 3.64 -9.52
N THR A 16 -22.45 2.36 -9.53
CA THR A 16 -22.44 1.54 -8.31
C THR A 16 -21.20 1.86 -7.48
N GLU A 17 -21.20 1.52 -6.19
CA GLU A 17 -19.99 1.61 -5.36
C GLU A 17 -18.81 0.86 -6.00
N ALA A 18 -19.08 -0.29 -6.63
CA ALA A 18 -18.09 -1.08 -7.33
C ALA A 18 -17.51 -0.39 -8.58
N ASP A 19 -18.28 0.50 -9.23
CA ASP A 19 -17.82 1.32 -10.34
C ASP A 19 -16.94 2.46 -9.82
N VAL A 20 -17.38 3.13 -8.74
CA VAL A 20 -16.64 4.21 -8.08
C VAL A 20 -15.29 3.71 -7.58
N LEU A 21 -15.25 2.56 -6.88
CA LEU A 21 -14.01 1.95 -6.37
C LEU A 21 -13.04 1.50 -7.48
N ARG A 22 -13.54 1.27 -8.71
CA ARG A 22 -12.70 0.90 -9.87
C ARG A 22 -12.33 2.09 -10.74
N ALA A 23 -12.99 3.23 -10.58
CA ALA A 23 -12.71 4.43 -11.34
C ALA A 23 -11.29 4.92 -11.02
N ARG A 24 -10.50 5.16 -12.06
CA ARG A 24 -9.12 5.67 -11.89
C ARG A 24 -9.13 7.18 -12.00
N SER A 25 -8.94 7.85 -10.86
CA SER A 25 -8.56 9.25 -10.81
C SER A 25 -7.13 9.36 -10.28
N LYS A 26 -6.30 10.19 -10.91
CA LYS A 26 -4.94 10.44 -10.44
C LYS A 26 -4.99 11.47 -9.31
N THR A 27 -4.61 11.09 -8.09
CA THR A 27 -4.42 12.05 -6.99
C THR A 27 -3.24 12.98 -7.32
N THR A 28 -3.48 14.28 -7.26
CA THR A 28 -2.47 15.34 -7.35
C THR A 28 -2.53 16.20 -6.10
N GLY A 29 -1.38 16.45 -5.47
CA GLY A 29 -1.32 17.12 -4.17
C GLY A 29 -1.62 16.19 -2.99
N ILE A 30 -2.17 16.79 -1.94
CA ILE A 30 -2.52 16.17 -0.67
C ILE A 30 -4.01 16.39 -0.44
N ILE A 31 -4.75 15.33 -0.17
CA ILE A 31 -6.17 15.37 0.17
C ILE A 31 -6.31 14.95 1.62
N GLU A 32 -7.00 15.78 2.40
CA GLU A 32 -7.25 15.53 3.81
C GLU A 32 -8.68 15.06 4.02
N THR A 33 -8.86 14.04 4.86
CA THR A 33 -10.18 13.57 5.27
C THR A 33 -10.18 13.29 6.76
N ARG A 34 -11.21 13.76 7.45
CA ARG A 34 -11.41 13.51 8.87
C ARG A 34 -12.66 12.69 9.07
N PHE A 35 -12.55 11.62 9.86
CA PHE A 35 -13.69 10.76 10.16
C PHE A 35 -13.47 10.04 11.49
N ASN A 36 -14.57 9.59 12.08
CA ASN A 36 -14.53 8.82 13.31
C ASN A 36 -14.53 7.34 12.98
N MET A 37 -13.70 6.58 13.69
CA MET A 37 -13.66 5.12 13.59
C MET A 37 -13.68 4.52 15.00
N GLY A 38 -14.88 4.15 15.45
CA GLY A 38 -15.11 3.78 16.85
C GLY A 38 -14.88 4.97 17.78
N LEU A 39 -13.94 4.83 18.71
CA LEU A 39 -13.55 5.90 19.66
C LEU A 39 -12.38 6.76 19.15
N LEU A 40 -11.83 6.46 17.96
CA LEU A 40 -10.70 7.19 17.41
C LEU A 40 -11.18 8.23 16.39
N ASN A 41 -10.64 9.44 16.49
CA ASN A 41 -10.76 10.47 15.45
C ASN A 41 -9.58 10.32 14.50
N ILE A 42 -9.85 9.94 13.25
CA ILE A 42 -8.84 9.71 12.23
C ILE A 42 -8.72 10.96 11.36
N HIS A 43 -7.49 11.47 11.21
CA HIS A 43 -7.13 12.47 10.22
C HIS A 43 -6.24 11.80 9.18
N MET A 44 -6.82 11.50 8.02
CA MET A 44 -6.18 10.79 6.93
C MET A 44 -5.68 11.78 5.88
N PHE A 45 -4.46 11.53 5.40
CA PHE A 45 -3.84 12.27 4.30
C PHE A 45 -3.64 11.28 3.14
N ASP A 46 -4.35 11.49 2.02
CA ASP A 46 -4.06 10.81 0.76
C ASP A 46 -3.10 11.66 -0.06
N VAL A 47 -2.00 11.05 -0.50
CA VAL A 47 -0.91 11.75 -1.18
C VAL A 47 -0.62 11.12 -2.54
N GLY A 48 -0.37 11.95 -3.55
CA GLY A 48 0.02 11.47 -4.87
C GLY A 48 1.31 10.63 -4.83
N GLY A 49 1.27 9.39 -5.34
CA GLY A 49 2.40 8.44 -5.35
C GLY A 49 3.49 8.71 -6.40
N GLN A 50 3.19 9.52 -7.41
CA GLN A 50 4.07 9.77 -8.56
C GLN A 50 5.27 10.62 -8.16
N ARG A 51 6.40 10.44 -8.86
CA ARG A 51 7.66 11.13 -8.51
C ARG A 51 7.51 12.66 -8.43
N SER A 52 6.69 13.26 -9.30
CA SER A 52 6.40 14.71 -9.27
C SER A 52 5.71 15.18 -7.99
N GLU A 53 4.94 14.31 -7.34
CA GLU A 53 4.13 14.63 -6.16
C GLU A 53 4.90 14.41 -4.85
N ARG A 54 5.91 13.53 -4.84
CA ARG A 54 6.63 13.13 -3.62
C ARG A 54 7.32 14.27 -2.88
N LYS A 55 7.72 15.34 -3.58
CA LYS A 55 8.29 16.54 -2.95
C LYS A 55 7.32 17.21 -1.97
N LYS A 56 6.01 17.03 -2.17
CA LYS A 56 4.96 17.63 -1.33
C LYS A 56 4.73 16.86 -0.03
N TRP A 57 5.17 15.59 0.04
CA TRP A 57 4.87 14.70 1.16
C TRP A 57 5.39 15.23 2.51
N ILE A 58 6.49 15.98 2.50
CA ILE A 58 7.06 16.56 3.73
C ILE A 58 6.06 17.42 4.51
N HIS A 59 5.04 17.98 3.85
CA HIS A 59 4.01 18.79 4.48
C HIS A 59 3.03 18.01 5.37
N CYS A 60 3.07 16.67 5.36
CA CYS A 60 2.22 15.83 6.20
C CYS A 60 3.00 14.83 7.07
N PHE A 61 4.31 15.05 7.27
CA PHE A 61 5.18 14.09 7.99
C PHE A 61 5.19 14.28 9.52
N GLU A 62 4.68 15.40 10.02
CA GLU A 62 4.65 15.67 11.45
C GLU A 62 3.50 14.90 12.15
N GLY A 63 3.79 14.29 13.30
CA GLY A 63 2.78 13.65 14.14
C GLY A 63 2.14 12.38 13.56
N VAL A 64 2.73 11.75 12.55
CA VAL A 64 2.14 10.58 11.88
C VAL A 64 2.15 9.35 12.80
N THR A 65 0.97 8.88 13.18
CA THR A 65 0.81 7.65 13.99
C THR A 65 1.12 6.39 13.18
N SER A 66 0.57 6.29 11.96
CA SER A 66 0.74 5.13 11.09
C SER A 66 0.82 5.55 9.64
N ILE A 67 1.62 4.84 8.85
CA ILE A 67 1.68 4.97 7.39
C ILE A 67 1.05 3.75 6.75
N ILE A 68 0.09 3.95 5.86
CA ILE A 68 -0.40 2.90 4.97
C ILE A 68 0.44 2.93 3.70
N PHE A 69 1.30 1.93 3.52
CA PHE A 69 2.11 1.80 2.32
C PHE A 69 1.51 0.73 1.40
N CYS A 70 1.04 1.12 0.23
CA CYS A 70 0.40 0.24 -0.73
C CYS A 70 1.39 -0.23 -1.81
N VAL A 71 1.63 -1.54 -1.86
CA VAL A 71 2.42 -2.24 -2.88
C VAL A 71 1.48 -2.93 -3.85
N ALA A 72 1.62 -2.67 -5.15
CA ALA A 72 0.87 -3.39 -6.17
C ALA A 72 1.60 -4.71 -6.50
N LEU A 73 1.20 -5.82 -5.87
CA LEU A 73 1.84 -7.13 -6.07
C LEU A 73 1.90 -7.52 -7.54
N SER A 74 0.84 -7.25 -8.30
CA SER A 74 0.71 -7.60 -9.71
C SER A 74 1.64 -6.84 -10.66
N GLU A 75 2.43 -5.88 -10.18
CA GLU A 75 3.25 -5.00 -11.03
C GLU A 75 4.75 -5.38 -11.05
N TYR A 76 5.10 -6.57 -10.56
CA TYR A 76 6.49 -7.05 -10.51
C TYR A 76 7.17 -7.10 -11.87
N ASP A 77 6.44 -7.30 -12.96
CA ASP A 77 6.94 -7.40 -14.33
C ASP A 77 6.72 -6.11 -15.14
N GLN A 78 6.31 -5.01 -14.50
CA GLN A 78 5.95 -3.77 -15.18
C GLN A 78 6.96 -2.65 -14.95
N VAL A 79 7.01 -1.70 -15.88
CA VAL A 79 7.84 -0.50 -15.81
C VAL A 79 7.01 0.73 -15.44
N LEU A 80 7.66 1.77 -14.91
CA LEU A 80 6.99 3.03 -14.57
C LEU A 80 6.42 3.68 -15.84
N LEU A 81 5.35 4.44 -15.66
CA LEU A 81 4.81 5.25 -16.77
C LEU A 81 5.76 6.41 -17.07
N GLU A 82 6.36 6.96 -16.02
CA GLU A 82 7.29 8.09 -16.08
C GLU A 82 8.68 7.70 -16.61
N GLU A 83 9.05 6.41 -16.53
CA GLU A 83 10.37 5.92 -16.94
C GLU A 83 10.32 4.45 -17.37
N SER A 84 10.40 4.22 -18.68
CA SER A 84 10.22 2.89 -19.30
C SER A 84 11.32 1.87 -19.00
N LYS A 85 12.44 2.31 -18.41
CA LYS A 85 13.55 1.43 -18.02
C LYS A 85 13.50 1.01 -16.55
N GLN A 86 12.64 1.65 -15.75
CA GLN A 86 12.58 1.42 -14.31
C GLN A 86 11.43 0.47 -13.95
N ASN A 87 11.75 -0.65 -13.31
CA ASN A 87 10.76 -1.59 -12.81
C ASN A 87 9.94 -0.98 -11.65
N ARG A 88 8.62 -1.21 -11.65
CA ARG A 88 7.68 -0.66 -10.65
C ARG A 88 7.88 -1.22 -9.25
N MET A 89 8.15 -2.52 -9.13
CA MET A 89 8.37 -3.16 -7.83
C MET A 89 9.70 -2.71 -7.22
N GLU A 90 10.76 -2.59 -8.03
CA GLU A 90 12.04 -2.08 -7.56
C GLU A 90 11.96 -0.62 -7.13
N GLU A 91 11.28 0.23 -7.91
CA GLU A 91 10.96 1.61 -7.49
C GLU A 91 10.19 1.64 -6.16
N SER A 92 9.22 0.74 -5.99
CA SER A 92 8.45 0.65 -4.74
C SER A 92 9.32 0.24 -3.54
N LEU A 93 10.31 -0.64 -3.74
CA LEU A 93 11.26 -1.04 -2.70
C LEU A 93 12.17 0.12 -2.30
N VAL A 94 12.68 0.89 -3.28
CA VAL A 94 13.50 2.08 -3.04
C VAL A 94 12.70 3.15 -2.29
N LEU A 95 11.47 3.40 -2.74
CA LEU A 95 10.58 4.34 -2.07
C LEU A 95 10.29 3.92 -0.63
N PHE A 96 9.93 2.65 -0.42
CA PHE A 96 9.65 2.12 0.90
C PHE A 96 10.86 2.25 1.82
N GLU A 97 12.06 1.93 1.35
CA GLU A 97 13.30 2.07 2.11
C GLU A 97 13.53 3.53 2.57
N SER A 98 13.23 4.51 1.71
CA SER A 98 13.35 5.92 2.06
C SER A 98 12.35 6.37 3.14
N ILE A 99 11.15 5.78 3.15
CA ILE A 99 10.09 6.09 4.11
C ILE A 99 10.36 5.39 5.43
N ILE A 100 10.51 4.08 5.45
CA ILE A 100 10.62 3.30 6.70
C ILE A 100 11.85 3.66 7.54
N ASN A 101 12.90 4.18 6.91
CA ASN A 101 14.13 4.61 7.60
C ASN A 101 14.22 6.13 7.80
N SER A 102 13.14 6.88 7.52
CA SER A 102 13.10 8.32 7.72
C SER A 102 13.05 8.67 9.22
N ARG A 103 13.83 9.67 9.61
CA ARG A 103 13.83 10.21 10.99
C ARG A 103 12.45 10.71 11.44
N TRP A 104 11.60 11.11 10.50
CA TRP A 104 10.25 11.60 10.78
C TRP A 104 9.33 10.50 11.32
N PHE A 105 9.65 9.23 11.09
CA PHE A 105 8.75 8.10 11.32
C PHE A 105 9.24 7.11 12.38
N LEU A 106 10.19 7.52 13.24
CA LEU A 106 10.80 6.64 14.25
C LEU A 106 9.79 6.07 15.27
N ARG A 107 8.65 6.74 15.47
CA ARG A 107 7.56 6.31 16.37
C ARG A 107 6.30 5.87 15.62
N THR A 108 6.41 5.73 14.30
CA THR A 108 5.31 5.43 13.40
C THR A 108 5.29 3.94 13.09
N SER A 109 4.10 3.35 12.98
CA SER A 109 3.96 2.00 12.44
C SER A 109 3.69 2.00 10.94
N ILE A 110 4.08 0.90 10.28
CA ILE A 110 3.87 0.71 8.86
C ILE A 110 2.79 -0.35 8.65
N ILE A 111 1.67 0.04 8.07
CA ILE A 111 0.64 -0.88 7.57
C ILE A 111 0.99 -1.15 6.11
N LEU A 112 1.53 -2.35 5.83
CA LEU A 112 2.02 -2.70 4.50
C LEU A 112 0.94 -3.48 3.73
N PHE A 113 0.26 -2.78 2.83
CA PHE A 113 -0.75 -3.38 1.96
C PHE A 113 -0.11 -3.99 0.72
N LEU A 114 -0.05 -5.31 0.69
CA LEU A 114 0.29 -6.10 -0.49
C LEU A 114 -0.99 -6.25 -1.32
N ASN A 115 -1.28 -5.23 -2.12
CA ASN A 115 -2.53 -5.04 -2.85
C ASN A 115 -2.51 -5.72 -4.23
N LYS A 116 -3.67 -5.77 -4.89
CA LYS A 116 -3.90 -6.42 -6.20
C LYS A 116 -3.58 -7.93 -6.17
N ILE A 117 -3.88 -8.59 -5.03
CA ILE A 117 -3.66 -10.02 -4.86
C ILE A 117 -4.49 -10.86 -5.84
N ASP A 118 -5.65 -10.36 -6.26
CA ASP A 118 -6.49 -10.92 -7.32
C ASP A 118 -5.73 -11.01 -8.65
N LEU A 119 -5.19 -9.89 -9.12
CA LEU A 119 -4.43 -9.82 -10.36
C LEU A 119 -3.09 -10.57 -10.26
N PHE A 120 -2.48 -10.57 -9.08
CA PHE A 120 -1.24 -11.31 -8.83
C PHE A 120 -1.45 -12.82 -8.92
N ARG A 121 -2.55 -13.34 -8.34
CA ARG A 121 -2.92 -14.76 -8.40
C ARG A 121 -3.11 -15.25 -9.83
N GLU A 122 -3.72 -14.44 -10.68
CA GLU A 122 -3.91 -14.77 -12.10
C GLU A 122 -2.60 -14.73 -12.90
N LYS A 123 -1.67 -13.83 -12.54
CA LYS A 123 -0.45 -13.56 -13.30
C LYS A 123 0.68 -14.56 -13.00
N ILE A 124 0.87 -14.96 -11.75
CA ILE A 124 2.00 -15.79 -11.31
C ILE A 124 2.19 -17.08 -12.13
N PRO A 125 1.14 -17.83 -12.49
CA PRO A 125 1.29 -19.03 -13.33
C PRO A 125 1.73 -18.73 -14.77
N ARG A 126 1.50 -17.51 -15.28
CA ARG A 126 1.77 -17.11 -16.67
C ARG A 126 3.12 -16.40 -16.82
N VAL A 127 3.47 -15.54 -15.86
CA VAL A 127 4.71 -14.78 -15.83
C VAL A 127 5.45 -15.14 -14.54
N PRO A 128 6.36 -16.12 -14.55
CA PRO A 128 7.03 -16.55 -13.32
C PRO A 128 7.78 -15.40 -12.66
N LEU A 129 7.65 -15.29 -11.33
CA LEU A 129 8.31 -14.25 -10.55
C LEU A 129 9.84 -14.30 -10.68
N SER A 130 10.40 -15.50 -10.89
CA SER A 130 11.84 -15.73 -11.09
C SER A 130 12.42 -15.05 -12.33
N LYS A 131 11.59 -14.64 -13.31
CA LYS A 131 12.05 -13.84 -14.45
C LYS A 131 12.53 -12.45 -14.04
N ILE A 132 11.97 -11.90 -12.96
CA ILE A 132 12.32 -10.58 -12.43
C ILE A 132 13.23 -10.70 -11.20
N PHE A 133 13.01 -11.74 -10.39
CA PHE A 133 13.78 -12.00 -9.17
C PHE A 133 14.41 -13.39 -9.25
N PRO A 134 15.59 -13.53 -9.90
CA PRO A 134 16.22 -14.84 -10.15
C PRO A 134 16.47 -15.68 -8.89
N GLU A 135 16.63 -15.04 -7.73
CA GLU A 135 16.81 -15.66 -6.43
C GLU A 135 15.53 -16.32 -5.86
N TYR A 136 14.36 -16.04 -6.46
CA TYR A 136 13.10 -16.66 -6.05
C TYR A 136 12.96 -18.08 -6.61
N THR A 137 12.89 -19.06 -5.71
CA THR A 137 12.79 -20.49 -6.04
C THR A 137 11.44 -21.11 -5.72
N GLY A 138 10.45 -20.32 -5.29
CA GLY A 138 9.15 -20.81 -4.82
C GLY A 138 8.18 -21.30 -5.91
N GLY A 139 8.55 -21.22 -7.19
CA GLY A 139 7.71 -21.63 -8.32
C GLY A 139 6.43 -20.78 -8.47
N PRO A 140 5.39 -21.28 -9.15
CA PRO A 140 4.15 -20.54 -9.40
C PRO A 140 3.20 -20.49 -8.18
N ASP A 141 3.69 -20.75 -6.97
CA ASP A 141 2.90 -20.67 -5.75
C ASP A 141 2.71 -19.20 -5.32
N VAL A 142 1.46 -18.74 -5.35
CA VAL A 142 1.08 -17.35 -5.06
C VAL A 142 1.41 -16.96 -3.63
N ASN A 143 1.29 -17.87 -2.66
CA ASN A 143 1.58 -17.59 -1.26
C ASN A 143 3.09 -17.48 -1.04
N LYS A 144 3.90 -18.36 -1.65
CA LYS A 144 5.37 -18.27 -1.61
C LYS A 144 5.86 -17.00 -2.30
N ALA A 145 5.28 -16.65 -3.44
CA ALA A 145 5.60 -15.44 -4.18
C ALA A 145 5.27 -14.17 -3.37
N ALA A 146 4.09 -14.11 -2.75
CA ALA A 146 3.70 -12.99 -1.88
C ALA A 146 4.59 -12.89 -0.64
N LYS A 147 4.93 -14.02 0.01
CA LYS A 147 5.86 -14.06 1.15
C LYS A 147 7.26 -13.61 0.77
N TYR A 148 7.73 -13.96 -0.43
CA TYR A 148 9.01 -13.50 -0.94
C TYR A 148 9.03 -11.98 -1.15
N ILE A 149 7.98 -11.41 -1.76
CA ILE A 149 7.87 -9.95 -1.91
C ILE A 149 7.80 -9.29 -0.53
N LEU A 150 6.98 -9.81 0.39
CA LEU A 150 6.93 -9.31 1.77
C LEU A 150 8.33 -9.30 2.41
N TRP A 151 9.06 -10.41 2.29
CA TRP A 151 10.42 -10.52 2.81
C TRP A 151 11.34 -9.45 2.23
N ARG A 152 11.27 -9.17 0.92
CA ARG A 152 12.04 -8.08 0.29
C ARG A 152 11.77 -6.71 0.92
N PHE A 153 10.50 -6.41 1.23
CA PHE A 153 10.13 -5.17 1.92
C PHE A 153 10.63 -5.15 3.37
N THR A 154 10.50 -6.25 4.12
CA THR A 154 10.97 -6.28 5.51
C THR A 154 12.49 -6.16 5.62
N GLN A 155 13.26 -6.63 4.63
CA GLN A 155 14.72 -6.41 4.57
C GLN A 155 15.11 -4.93 4.48
N LYS A 156 14.21 -4.04 4.05
CA LYS A 156 14.48 -2.60 4.00
C LYS A 156 14.34 -1.90 5.36
N ASN A 157 13.82 -2.57 6.38
CA ASN A 157 13.51 -2.00 7.69
C ASN A 157 14.72 -1.98 8.65
N ARG A 158 15.64 -1.03 8.46
CA ARG A 158 16.78 -0.85 9.38
C ARG A 158 16.38 -0.16 10.68
N ALA A 159 15.36 0.69 10.63
CA ALA A 159 14.81 1.40 11.79
C ALA A 159 14.04 0.48 12.76
N LYS A 160 13.82 -0.79 12.42
CA LYS A 160 13.09 -1.78 13.23
C LYS A 160 11.68 -1.31 13.61
N LEU A 161 11.03 -0.56 12.72
CA LEU A 161 9.63 -0.15 12.90
C LEU A 161 8.70 -1.37 12.84
N TYR A 162 7.56 -1.30 13.51
CA TYR A 162 6.53 -2.34 13.40
C TYR A 162 5.93 -2.31 12.00
N ILE A 163 5.91 -3.47 11.33
CA ILE A 163 5.27 -3.67 10.03
C ILE A 163 4.08 -4.61 10.24
N TYR A 164 2.89 -4.15 9.83
CA TYR A 164 1.64 -4.91 9.81
C TYR A 164 1.30 -5.27 8.35
N PRO A 165 1.77 -6.42 7.84
CA PRO A 165 1.56 -6.79 6.45
C PRO A 165 0.17 -7.41 6.23
N HIS A 166 -0.52 -6.95 5.19
CA HIS A 166 -1.82 -7.48 4.80
C HIS A 166 -1.90 -7.71 3.30
N LEU A 167 -2.32 -8.91 2.90
CA LEU A 167 -2.73 -9.16 1.52
C LEU A 167 -4.10 -8.53 1.32
N THR A 168 -4.21 -7.62 0.37
CA THR A 168 -5.43 -6.82 0.19
C THR A 168 -5.87 -6.81 -1.26
N GLN A 169 -7.17 -6.57 -1.42
CA GLN A 169 -7.75 -6.08 -2.65
C GLN A 169 -8.43 -4.75 -2.28
N ALA A 170 -7.99 -3.63 -2.86
CA ALA A 170 -8.46 -2.30 -2.45
C ALA A 170 -9.99 -2.10 -2.58
N THR A 171 -10.68 -2.92 -3.37
CA THR A 171 -12.15 -2.90 -3.47
C THR A 171 -12.85 -3.63 -2.32
N ASP A 172 -12.12 -4.33 -1.45
CA ASP A 172 -12.64 -4.99 -0.27
C ASP A 172 -12.63 -4.02 0.92
N THR A 173 -13.83 -3.65 1.37
CA THR A 173 -14.06 -2.72 2.48
C THR A 173 -13.71 -3.32 3.84
N SER A 174 -13.52 -4.64 3.95
CA SER A 174 -13.13 -5.29 5.21
C SER A 174 -11.71 -4.91 5.66
N ASN A 175 -10.86 -4.46 4.73
CA ASN A 175 -9.48 -4.05 5.00
C ASN A 175 -9.39 -2.89 6.01
N ILE A 176 -10.43 -2.06 6.13
CA ILE A 176 -10.44 -0.95 7.10
C ILE A 176 -10.32 -1.44 8.55
N ARG A 177 -10.81 -2.64 8.85
CA ARG A 177 -10.68 -3.25 10.19
C ARG A 177 -9.23 -3.57 10.54
N LEU A 178 -8.42 -3.93 9.54
CA LEU A 178 -6.99 -4.20 9.70
C LEU A 178 -6.23 -2.92 10.04
N VAL A 179 -6.55 -1.82 9.34
CA VAL A 179 -5.99 -0.50 9.62
C VAL A 179 -6.26 -0.09 11.07
N PHE A 180 -7.51 -0.27 11.52
CA PHE A 180 -7.91 0.09 12.88
C PHE A 180 -7.16 -0.68 13.96
N ALA A 181 -6.99 -2.00 13.78
CA ALA A 181 -6.26 -2.83 14.71
C ALA A 181 -4.79 -2.37 14.84
N ALA A 182 -4.12 -2.12 13.71
CA ALA A 182 -2.74 -1.65 13.69
C ALA A 182 -2.57 -0.27 14.36
N VAL A 183 -3.48 0.68 14.10
CA VAL A 183 -3.43 2.02 14.71
C VAL A 183 -3.59 1.93 16.23
N LYS A 184 -4.55 1.15 16.72
CA LYS A 184 -4.75 0.94 18.17
C LYS A 184 -3.52 0.36 18.85
N GLU A 185 -2.93 -0.66 18.24
CA GLU A 185 -1.72 -1.30 18.77
C GLU A 185 -0.56 -0.32 18.82
N THR A 186 -0.40 0.52 17.79
CA THR A 186 0.65 1.53 17.73
C THR A 186 0.51 2.57 18.85
N ILE A 187 -0.71 3.04 19.11
CA ILE A 187 -0.99 3.98 20.20
C ILE A 187 -0.61 3.36 21.55
N LEU A 188 -1.00 2.10 21.78
CA LEU A 188 -0.68 1.38 23.01
C LEU A 188 0.84 1.20 23.17
N GLN A 189 1.54 0.79 22.13
CA GLN A 189 3.00 0.60 22.16
C GLN A 189 3.75 1.90 22.46
N ASN A 190 3.32 3.00 21.84
CA ASN A 190 3.94 4.30 22.11
C ASN A 190 3.68 4.76 23.55
N ALA A 191 2.46 4.56 24.08
CA ALA A 191 2.16 4.87 25.47
C ALA A 191 3.01 4.05 26.45
N LEU A 192 3.23 2.76 26.18
CA LEU A 192 4.07 1.90 27.01
C LEU A 192 5.55 2.34 26.99
N LYS A 193 6.09 2.70 25.83
CA LYS A 193 7.45 3.26 25.69
C LYS A 193 7.59 4.59 26.43
N ASP A 194 6.62 5.48 26.28
CA ASP A 194 6.64 6.78 26.97
C ASP A 194 6.51 6.64 28.50
N SER A 195 5.89 5.56 28.98
CA SER A 195 5.86 5.22 30.42
C SER A 195 7.11 4.51 30.95
N GLY A 196 8.09 4.17 30.09
CA GLY A 196 9.32 3.48 30.48
C GLY A 196 9.15 2.00 30.84
N ILE A 197 8.03 1.38 30.45
CA ILE A 197 7.76 -0.06 30.65
C ILE A 197 8.47 -0.91 29.56
N LEU A 198 8.83 -0.27 28.43
CA LEU A 198 9.36 -0.87 27.20
C LEU A 198 10.59 -0.14 26.70
#